data_AF-W2JNH2-F1
#
_entry.id   AF-W2JNH2-F1
#
_cell.length_a   1.000
_cell.length_b   1.000
_cell.length_c   1.000
_cell.angle_alpha   90.00
_cell.angle_beta   90.00
_cell.angle_gamma   90.00
#
_symmetry.space_group_name_H-M   'P 1'
#
loop_
_entity.id
_entity.type
_entity.pdbx_description
1 polymer ?
#
loop_
_entity_poly.entity_id
_entity_poly.type
_entity_poly.pdbx_seq_one_letter_code
_entity_poly.pdbx_strand_id
1 'polypeptide(L)'
;MANVFAGIKSIDQSSGKTAGLKKVTKDMQTWRKDYKPEGATPTPAAPAAAKKPATPVKITKPAVCEERNGNWQIEYQTGPEPLTVSGINMKQQVYIFGCEGATILLEGKAKNIVFDSCKKTKLIFDNAVSSIEIVNCKGVQVQCKGVVPSVAIDKTDGCLVYISWEGREVQFVTSKSSEMNVAFPQGAGSDDYVEKPIPEQFVHKITDDLSISSDAIELTPPTLVVVEEQPTPVEDPPGPRTLISLEQLEQVHAAASAAERAERLTSALGVQHYPVNPRTCVWVDFCFGVLNFARDEAHLPPEKALALLTLAHEVYTFATDPFSINGDSSVSKISEPVPQNAESHEDAETAPVTTIPTPEIRVDPDAYPSVEAVYEQFHEKIRQASGVVSENDKAQDTETPSLPTPFSPMEVARIVTFFTSTFFRHLRAYQYVSRVQRSSIVRECPLPIETPLPPPSLADATLQTE
;
A
#
# COMPACT_ATOMS: atom_id res chain seq x y z
N MET A 1 4.38 -19.23 -26.35
CA MET A 1 3.08 -18.75 -26.88
C MET A 1 3.24 -17.98 -28.20
N ALA A 2 3.74 -18.60 -29.27
CA ALA A 2 3.96 -17.90 -30.56
C ALA A 2 3.11 -18.42 -31.74
N ASN A 3 2.28 -19.45 -31.54
CA ASN A 3 1.58 -20.12 -32.64
C ASN A 3 0.04 -19.98 -32.65
N VAL A 4 -0.55 -19.16 -31.77
CA VAL A 4 -2.03 -19.06 -31.67
C VAL A 4 -2.65 -18.08 -32.68
N PHE A 5 -1.85 -17.22 -33.35
CA PHE A 5 -2.37 -16.17 -34.25
C PHE A 5 -1.95 -16.30 -35.73
N ALA A 6 -1.37 -17.42 -36.15
CA ALA A 6 -0.94 -17.59 -37.55
C ALA A 6 -2.10 -17.84 -38.54
N GLY A 7 -3.33 -18.07 -38.06
CA GLY A 7 -4.46 -18.53 -38.86
C GLY A 7 -5.41 -17.46 -39.44
N ILE A 8 -5.17 -16.17 -39.27
CA ILE A 8 -6.17 -15.11 -39.61
C ILE A 8 -5.68 -14.09 -40.65
N LYS A 9 -4.96 -14.53 -41.69
CA LYS A 9 -4.50 -13.63 -42.77
C LYS A 9 -5.53 -13.36 -43.88
N SER A 10 -6.64 -14.09 -43.91
CA SER A 10 -7.66 -13.97 -44.96
C SER A 10 -9.06 -14.18 -44.40
N ILE A 11 -10.02 -13.37 -44.88
CA ILE A 11 -11.45 -13.58 -44.62
C ILE A 11 -11.85 -14.85 -45.39
N ASP A 12 -12.24 -15.90 -44.66
CA ASP A 12 -12.85 -17.08 -45.26
C ASP A 12 -14.29 -16.73 -45.71
N GLN A 13 -14.55 -16.90 -47.02
CA GLN A 13 -15.84 -16.64 -47.67
C GLN A 13 -16.62 -17.91 -48.01
N SER A 14 -16.10 -19.09 -47.66
CA SER A 14 -16.69 -20.38 -48.03
C SER A 14 -18.03 -20.67 -47.35
N SER A 15 -18.29 -20.10 -46.17
CA SER A 15 -19.50 -20.37 -45.37
C SER A 15 -20.70 -19.48 -45.69
N GLY A 16 -20.60 -18.60 -46.69
CA GLY A 16 -21.68 -17.68 -47.11
C GLY A 16 -21.98 -16.53 -46.12
N LYS A 17 -21.55 -16.62 -44.85
CA LYS A 17 -21.79 -15.61 -43.81
C LYS A 17 -20.98 -14.32 -43.98
N THR A 18 -19.94 -14.33 -44.80
CA THR A 18 -19.06 -13.18 -45.11
C THR A 18 -19.15 -12.74 -46.58
N ALA A 19 -20.12 -13.29 -47.33
CA ALA A 19 -20.38 -12.95 -48.72
C ALA A 19 -20.86 -11.49 -48.81
N GLY A 20 -19.97 -10.57 -49.20
CA GLY A 20 -20.26 -9.14 -49.34
C GLY A 20 -19.23 -8.21 -48.66
N LEU A 21 -18.38 -8.75 -47.78
CA LEU A 21 -17.32 -7.96 -47.14
C LEU A 21 -16.13 -7.78 -48.08
N LYS A 22 -15.89 -6.53 -48.52
CA LYS A 22 -14.70 -6.15 -49.30
C LYS A 22 -13.51 -5.92 -48.37
N LYS A 23 -12.33 -6.41 -48.76
CA LYS A 23 -11.07 -6.15 -48.05
C LYS A 23 -10.69 -4.68 -48.24
N VAL A 24 -10.54 -3.94 -47.13
CA VAL A 24 -10.14 -2.53 -47.17
C VAL A 24 -8.69 -2.44 -47.61
N THR A 25 -8.45 -1.87 -48.80
CA THR A 25 -7.11 -1.66 -49.35
C THR A 25 -6.45 -0.44 -48.72
N LYS A 26 -5.12 -0.34 -48.83
CA LYS A 26 -4.30 0.66 -48.12
C LYS A 26 -4.67 2.10 -48.53
N ASP A 27 -5.11 2.26 -49.76
CA ASP A 27 -5.66 3.45 -50.41
C ASP A 27 -7.07 3.85 -49.93
N MET A 28 -7.78 3.01 -49.18
CA MET A 28 -9.08 3.37 -48.57
C MET A 28 -8.94 3.79 -47.10
N GLN A 29 -7.71 3.78 -46.56
CA GLN A 29 -7.43 4.13 -45.17
C GLN A 29 -7.04 5.60 -45.07
N THR A 30 -8.03 6.47 -44.84
CA THR A 30 -7.91 7.93 -44.81
C THR A 30 -6.97 8.48 -43.73
N TRP A 31 -6.61 7.68 -42.74
CA TRP A 31 -5.65 8.03 -41.68
C TRP A 31 -4.17 7.80 -42.08
N ARG A 32 -3.91 7.14 -43.21
CA ARG A 32 -2.54 6.95 -43.71
C ARG A 32 -2.04 8.20 -44.42
N LYS A 33 -0.79 8.58 -44.12
CA LYS A 33 -0.11 9.74 -44.70
C LYS A 33 -0.03 9.73 -46.24
N ASP A 34 -0.13 8.55 -46.85
CA ASP A 34 -0.01 8.35 -48.30
C ASP A 34 -1.34 8.48 -49.06
N TYR A 35 -2.47 8.72 -48.38
CA TYR A 35 -3.80 8.84 -49.01
C TYR A 35 -3.89 10.14 -49.83
N LYS A 36 -4.13 10.01 -51.14
CA LYS A 36 -4.36 11.13 -52.06
C LYS A 36 -5.71 10.93 -52.79
N PRO A 37 -6.66 11.87 -52.69
CA PRO A 37 -7.89 11.79 -53.47
C PRO A 37 -7.62 12.12 -54.95
N GLU A 38 -8.06 11.26 -55.88
CA GLU A 38 -7.97 11.47 -57.33
C GLU A 38 -9.28 12.05 -57.91
N GLY A 39 -9.16 13.11 -58.74
CA GLY A 39 -10.12 13.47 -59.80
C GLY A 39 -10.94 14.77 -59.61
N ALA A 40 -10.95 15.66 -60.62
CA ALA A 40 -11.27 17.10 -60.53
C ALA A 40 -12.42 17.63 -61.42
N THR A 41 -13.26 18.52 -60.84
CA THR A 41 -13.87 19.80 -61.32
C THR A 41 -14.90 19.88 -62.47
N PRO A 42 -15.81 20.90 -62.43
CA PRO A 42 -15.53 22.19 -63.10
C PRO A 42 -15.88 23.47 -62.29
N THR A 43 -15.08 24.54 -62.51
CA THR A 43 -15.18 25.94 -62.01
C THR A 43 -16.16 26.79 -62.87
N PRO A 44 -16.72 27.98 -62.48
CA PRO A 44 -15.99 29.19 -61.99
C PRO A 44 -16.72 30.17 -61.02
N ALA A 45 -15.95 30.89 -60.18
CA ALA A 45 -16.00 32.36 -59.88
C ALA A 45 -15.41 32.68 -58.49
N ALA A 46 -14.43 33.60 -58.41
CA ALA A 46 -13.97 34.22 -57.15
C ALA A 46 -15.02 35.23 -56.65
N PRO A 47 -15.18 35.55 -55.34
CA PRO A 47 -14.11 35.74 -54.35
C PRO A 47 -14.42 35.31 -52.88
N ALA A 48 -13.47 35.62 -51.99
CA ALA A 48 -13.48 35.64 -50.52
C ALA A 48 -13.01 34.38 -49.77
N ALA A 49 -11.95 34.57 -49.00
CA ALA A 49 -11.32 33.59 -48.11
C ALA A 49 -12.35 32.98 -47.13
N ALA A 50 -12.63 31.69 -47.28
CA ALA A 50 -13.47 30.93 -46.38
C ALA A 50 -12.64 30.21 -45.30
N LYS A 51 -12.98 30.57 -44.07
CA LYS A 51 -12.41 30.30 -42.75
C LYS A 51 -12.00 28.84 -42.47
N LYS A 52 -10.90 28.72 -41.71
CA LYS A 52 -10.52 27.52 -40.94
C LYS A 52 -11.73 26.98 -40.14
N PRO A 53 -11.85 25.65 -39.94
CA PRO A 53 -12.94 25.06 -39.17
C PRO A 53 -12.96 25.64 -37.76
N ALA A 54 -14.13 26.14 -37.36
CA ALA A 54 -14.35 26.78 -36.08
C ALA A 54 -14.08 25.78 -34.94
N THR A 55 -13.16 26.16 -34.06
CA THR A 55 -13.09 25.65 -32.69
C THR A 55 -14.49 25.71 -32.07
N PRO A 56 -14.95 24.67 -31.35
CA PRO A 56 -16.25 24.69 -30.70
C PRO A 56 -16.30 25.92 -29.77
N VAL A 57 -17.23 26.82 -30.06
CA VAL A 57 -17.45 28.03 -29.27
C VAL A 57 -17.95 27.57 -27.90
N LYS A 58 -17.06 27.62 -26.89
CA LYS A 58 -17.50 27.61 -25.49
C LYS A 58 -18.44 28.80 -25.32
N ILE A 59 -19.68 28.53 -24.93
CA ILE A 59 -20.62 29.55 -24.50
C ILE A 59 -20.08 30.06 -23.15
N THR A 60 -19.22 31.09 -23.20
CA THR A 60 -18.71 31.74 -21.99
C THR A 60 -19.82 32.65 -21.47
N LYS A 61 -20.55 32.18 -20.45
CA LYS A 61 -21.40 33.06 -19.65
C LYS A 61 -20.52 34.16 -19.03
N PRO A 62 -21.06 35.37 -18.80
CA PRO A 62 -20.26 36.47 -18.26
C PRO A 62 -19.72 36.10 -16.88
N ALA A 63 -18.49 36.53 -16.60
CA ALA A 63 -17.88 36.36 -15.28
C ALA A 63 -18.68 37.15 -14.23
N VAL A 64 -19.01 36.51 -13.12
CA VAL A 64 -19.77 37.09 -12.00
C VAL A 64 -18.90 37.07 -10.75
N CYS A 65 -18.85 38.18 -10.04
CA CYS A 65 -18.22 38.28 -8.73
C CYS A 65 -19.00 39.34 -7.93
N GLU A 66 -20.05 38.92 -7.24
CA GLU A 66 -20.91 39.83 -6.47
C GLU A 66 -21.46 39.18 -5.21
N GLU A 67 -21.85 40.00 -4.25
CA GLU A 67 -22.58 39.55 -3.06
C GLU A 67 -24.08 39.51 -3.36
N ARG A 68 -24.68 38.32 -3.22
CA ARG A 68 -26.11 38.07 -3.43
C ARG A 68 -26.70 37.41 -2.19
N ASN A 69 -27.73 38.04 -1.62
CA ASN A 69 -28.41 37.56 -0.41
C ASN A 69 -27.46 37.33 0.79
N GLY A 70 -26.42 38.15 0.93
CA GLY A 70 -25.43 37.98 2.00
C GLY A 70 -24.38 36.91 1.75
N ASN A 71 -24.32 36.31 0.55
CA ASN A 71 -23.36 35.28 0.17
C ASN A 71 -22.61 35.71 -1.09
N TRP A 72 -21.36 35.28 -1.23
CA TRP A 72 -20.54 35.58 -2.40
C TRP A 72 -20.82 34.60 -3.54
N GLN A 73 -21.03 35.13 -4.74
CA GLN A 73 -21.21 34.37 -5.98
C GLN A 73 -20.06 34.69 -6.92
N ILE A 74 -19.22 33.68 -7.20
CA ILE A 74 -18.06 33.78 -8.08
C ILE A 74 -18.25 32.78 -9.21
N GLU A 75 -18.72 33.23 -10.37
CA GLU A 75 -19.07 32.33 -11.47
C GLU A 75 -18.30 32.64 -12.76
N TYR A 76 -18.00 31.60 -13.53
CA TYR A 76 -17.44 31.67 -14.89
C TYR A 76 -16.15 32.51 -15.02
N GLN A 77 -15.34 32.55 -13.96
CA GLN A 77 -14.04 33.19 -14.01
C GLN A 77 -13.11 32.41 -14.94
N THR A 78 -12.36 33.13 -15.79
CA THR A 78 -11.44 32.51 -16.75
C THR A 78 -10.14 33.29 -16.85
N GLY A 79 -9.05 32.59 -17.13
CA GLY A 79 -7.74 33.19 -17.36
C GLY A 79 -6.84 33.23 -16.12
N PRO A 80 -5.53 33.44 -16.31
CA PRO A 80 -4.53 33.25 -15.26
C PRO A 80 -4.46 34.40 -14.25
N GLU A 81 -5.18 35.51 -14.47
CA GLU A 81 -5.15 36.66 -13.58
C GLU A 81 -5.85 36.32 -12.25
N PRO A 82 -5.21 36.58 -11.10
CA PRO A 82 -5.79 36.26 -9.81
C PRO A 82 -6.96 37.20 -9.48
N LEU A 83 -8.14 36.64 -9.27
CA LEU A 83 -9.29 37.35 -8.72
C LEU A 83 -9.20 37.35 -7.20
N THR A 84 -9.09 38.53 -6.59
CA THR A 84 -9.09 38.67 -5.11
C THR A 84 -10.43 39.19 -4.64
N VAL A 85 -11.04 38.49 -3.69
CA VAL A 85 -12.28 38.88 -3.02
C VAL A 85 -11.98 39.14 -1.54
N SER A 86 -11.97 40.41 -1.18
CA SER A 86 -11.69 40.86 0.19
C SER A 86 -12.97 41.15 0.97
N GLY A 87 -12.89 41.11 2.30
CA GLY A 87 -14.00 41.47 3.19
C GLY A 87 -15.00 40.34 3.45
N ILE A 88 -14.59 39.08 3.27
CA ILE A 88 -15.43 37.92 3.54
C ILE A 88 -15.63 37.75 5.04
N ASN A 89 -16.89 37.66 5.47
CA ASN A 89 -17.28 37.51 6.87
C ASN A 89 -17.70 36.07 7.19
N MET A 90 -17.47 35.63 8.44
CA MET A 90 -17.77 34.30 8.96
C MET A 90 -19.25 33.89 8.92
N LYS A 91 -20.15 34.83 8.60
CA LYS A 91 -21.58 34.58 8.38
C LYS A 91 -21.92 34.25 6.93
N GLN A 92 -21.05 34.58 5.99
CA GLN A 92 -21.29 34.50 4.55
C GLN A 92 -20.77 33.16 4.00
N GLN A 93 -21.53 32.56 3.08
CA GLN A 93 -21.06 31.45 2.24
C GLN A 93 -20.41 32.02 0.97
N VAL A 94 -19.39 31.33 0.45
CA VAL A 94 -18.81 31.62 -0.86
C VAL A 94 -19.13 30.47 -1.80
N TYR A 95 -19.79 30.77 -2.91
CA TYR A 95 -20.13 29.80 -3.96
C TYR A 95 -19.32 30.12 -5.22
N ILE A 96 -18.48 29.18 -5.64
CA ILE A 96 -17.60 29.30 -6.79
C ILE A 96 -18.04 28.27 -7.83
N PHE A 97 -18.44 28.73 -9.01
CA PHE A 97 -19.05 27.88 -10.01
C PHE A 97 -18.46 28.06 -11.42
N GLY A 98 -18.18 26.94 -12.10
CA GLY A 98 -17.92 26.93 -13.54
C GLY A 98 -16.67 27.72 -13.97
N CYS A 99 -15.72 27.92 -13.07
CA CYS A 99 -14.47 28.62 -13.35
C CYS A 99 -13.49 27.71 -14.11
N GLU A 100 -12.72 28.27 -15.04
CA GLU A 100 -11.76 27.51 -15.84
C GLU A 100 -10.41 28.21 -16.02
N GLY A 101 -9.35 27.58 -15.53
CA GLY A 101 -7.99 28.14 -15.60
C GLY A 101 -7.78 29.38 -14.74
N ALA A 102 -8.70 29.65 -13.80
CA ALA A 102 -8.70 30.84 -12.94
C ALA A 102 -7.90 30.62 -11.65
N THR A 103 -7.46 31.71 -11.03
CA THR A 103 -6.90 31.71 -9.68
C THR A 103 -7.75 32.64 -8.82
N ILE A 104 -8.32 32.13 -7.72
CA ILE A 104 -9.25 32.86 -6.86
C ILE A 104 -8.65 32.94 -5.46
N LEU A 105 -8.54 34.16 -4.93
CA LEU A 105 -8.03 34.46 -3.60
C LEU A 105 -9.18 35.02 -2.75
N LEU A 106 -9.49 34.34 -1.65
CA LEU A 106 -10.52 34.74 -0.70
C LEU A 106 -9.84 35.25 0.57
N GLU A 107 -9.97 36.53 0.86
CA GLU A 107 -9.42 37.15 2.07
C GLU A 107 -10.51 37.32 3.13
N GLY A 108 -10.25 36.79 4.32
CA GLY A 108 -11.19 36.72 5.43
C GLY A 108 -11.60 35.30 5.78
N LYS A 109 -12.58 35.20 6.68
CA LYS A 109 -13.05 33.91 7.24
C LYS A 109 -14.45 33.63 6.70
N ALA A 110 -14.63 32.63 5.84
CA ALA A 110 -15.94 32.26 5.32
C ALA A 110 -16.69 31.33 6.28
N LYS A 111 -18.03 31.25 6.18
CA LYS A 111 -18.81 30.21 6.87
C LYS A 111 -18.50 28.82 6.28
N ASN A 112 -18.77 28.69 4.99
CA ASN A 112 -18.55 27.51 4.15
C ASN A 112 -18.15 28.02 2.74
N ILE A 113 -17.34 27.25 2.03
CA ILE A 113 -16.93 27.52 0.65
C ILE A 113 -17.37 26.34 -0.20
N VAL A 114 -18.10 26.58 -1.27
CA VAL A 114 -18.49 25.57 -2.25
C VAL A 114 -17.78 25.86 -3.55
N PHE A 115 -17.05 24.88 -4.05
CA PHE A 115 -16.24 24.95 -5.25
C PHE A 115 -16.74 23.89 -6.25
N ASP A 116 -17.64 24.31 -7.13
CA ASP A 116 -18.41 23.42 -8.00
C ASP A 116 -18.07 23.60 -9.48
N SER A 117 -17.98 22.49 -10.21
CA SER A 117 -17.91 22.45 -11.67
C SER A 117 -16.74 23.24 -12.26
N CYS A 118 -15.65 23.37 -11.50
CA CYS A 118 -14.46 24.12 -11.89
C CYS A 118 -13.39 23.22 -12.52
N LYS A 119 -12.59 23.79 -13.43
CA LYS A 119 -11.55 23.04 -14.17
C LYS A 119 -10.23 23.77 -14.14
N LYS A 120 -9.13 23.09 -13.79
CA LYS A 120 -7.78 23.69 -13.74
C LYS A 120 -7.73 25.02 -12.97
N THR A 121 -8.58 25.15 -11.95
CA THR A 121 -8.77 26.38 -11.19
C THR A 121 -8.10 26.23 -9.83
N LYS A 122 -7.47 27.31 -9.38
CA LYS A 122 -6.80 27.39 -8.08
C LYS A 122 -7.62 28.24 -7.14
N LEU A 123 -7.80 27.78 -5.91
CA LEU A 123 -8.48 28.50 -4.85
C LEU A 123 -7.53 28.64 -3.66
N ILE A 124 -7.34 29.86 -3.17
CA ILE A 124 -6.57 30.16 -1.97
C ILE A 124 -7.49 30.92 -1.02
N PHE A 125 -7.63 30.45 0.21
CA PHE A 125 -8.49 31.11 1.21
C PHE A 125 -7.83 31.11 2.59
N ASP A 126 -8.18 32.10 3.43
CA ASP A 126 -7.59 32.19 4.76
C ASP A 126 -8.20 31.16 5.71
N ASN A 127 -9.51 31.24 6.01
CA ASN A 127 -10.16 30.35 6.97
C ASN A 127 -11.60 30.01 6.56
N ALA A 128 -12.09 28.85 7.00
CA ALA A 128 -13.51 28.49 6.93
C ALA A 128 -14.00 28.04 8.30
N VAL A 129 -15.22 28.45 8.68
CA VAL A 129 -15.82 28.08 9.98
C VAL A 129 -16.20 26.61 10.01
N SER A 130 -16.79 26.09 8.92
CA SER A 130 -17.26 24.70 8.85
C SER A 130 -16.45 23.84 7.89
N SER A 131 -16.46 24.20 6.61
CA SER A 131 -16.03 23.28 5.57
C SER A 131 -15.69 23.97 4.26
N ILE A 132 -15.03 23.22 3.39
CA ILE A 132 -14.96 23.46 1.95
C ILE A 132 -15.48 22.23 1.21
N GLU A 133 -16.37 22.45 0.24
CA GLU A 133 -16.98 21.42 -0.59
C GLU A 133 -16.46 21.54 -2.03
N ILE A 134 -15.71 20.55 -2.49
CA ILE A 134 -15.13 20.48 -3.83
C ILE A 134 -15.95 19.46 -4.62
N VAL A 135 -16.77 19.95 -5.56
CA VAL A 135 -17.81 19.14 -6.21
C VAL A 135 -17.70 19.24 -7.73
N ASN A 136 -17.84 18.12 -8.46
CA ASN A 136 -17.82 18.08 -9.93
C ASN A 136 -16.58 18.76 -10.58
N CYS A 137 -15.45 18.81 -9.90
CA CYS A 137 -14.27 19.54 -10.36
C CYS A 137 -13.31 18.65 -11.15
N LYS A 138 -12.39 19.27 -11.91
CA LYS A 138 -11.30 18.54 -12.60
C LYS A 138 -9.96 19.27 -12.56
N GLY A 139 -8.93 18.62 -12.04
CA GLY A 139 -7.56 19.13 -11.98
C GLY A 139 -7.44 20.43 -11.18
N VAL A 140 -8.12 20.51 -10.03
CA VAL A 140 -8.17 21.71 -9.19
C VAL A 140 -7.11 21.70 -8.09
N GLN A 141 -6.74 22.89 -7.62
CA GLN A 141 -5.85 23.05 -6.47
C GLN A 141 -6.50 23.97 -5.45
N VAL A 142 -6.45 23.59 -4.19
CA VAL A 142 -7.07 24.34 -3.09
C VAL A 142 -6.03 24.54 -2.00
N GLN A 143 -5.88 25.75 -1.47
CA GLN A 143 -4.95 26.06 -0.39
C GLN A 143 -5.67 26.82 0.73
N CYS A 144 -5.61 26.26 1.93
CA CYS A 144 -6.03 26.92 3.16
C CYS A 144 -4.80 27.49 3.86
N LYS A 145 -4.76 28.82 4.08
CA LYS A 145 -3.65 29.46 4.80
C LYS A 145 -3.78 29.34 6.32
N GLY A 146 -5.01 29.26 6.83
CA GLY A 146 -5.34 29.13 8.24
C GLY A 146 -6.01 27.79 8.50
N VAL A 147 -7.15 27.80 9.18
CA VAL A 147 -7.83 26.58 9.64
C VAL A 147 -9.14 26.34 8.87
N VAL A 148 -9.37 25.08 8.51
CA VAL A 148 -10.64 24.55 8.01
C VAL A 148 -10.93 23.21 8.69
N PRO A 149 -12.09 23.02 9.35
CA PRO A 149 -12.38 21.76 10.05
C PRO A 149 -12.63 20.56 9.13
N SER A 150 -13.23 20.78 7.95
CA SER A 150 -13.57 19.68 7.04
C SER A 150 -13.41 20.05 5.57
N VAL A 151 -12.89 19.12 4.78
CA VAL A 151 -12.76 19.20 3.32
C VAL A 151 -13.55 18.04 2.72
N ALA A 152 -14.62 18.36 2.00
CA ALA A 152 -15.44 17.37 1.28
C ALA A 152 -15.07 17.37 -0.21
N ILE A 153 -14.73 16.21 -0.77
CA ILE A 153 -14.36 16.04 -2.19
C ILE A 153 -15.33 15.04 -2.83
N ASP A 154 -16.28 15.54 -3.61
CA ASP A 154 -17.29 14.72 -4.30
C ASP A 154 -17.19 14.84 -5.82
N LYS A 155 -17.23 13.70 -6.51
CA LYS A 155 -17.30 13.63 -7.98
C LYS A 155 -16.22 14.47 -8.67
N THR A 156 -15.00 14.46 -8.15
CA THR A 156 -13.89 15.31 -8.61
C THR A 156 -12.70 14.46 -9.04
N ASP A 157 -12.15 14.74 -10.23
CA ASP A 157 -10.98 14.04 -10.77
C ASP A 157 -9.75 14.96 -10.73
N GLY A 158 -8.73 14.64 -9.95
CA GLY A 158 -7.53 15.46 -9.80
C GLY A 158 -7.77 16.64 -8.86
N CYS A 159 -7.44 16.46 -7.59
CA CYS A 159 -7.59 17.48 -6.56
C CYS A 159 -6.39 17.48 -5.61
N LEU A 160 -5.65 18.58 -5.57
CA LEU A 160 -4.56 18.78 -4.62
C LEU A 160 -4.94 19.82 -3.58
N VAL A 161 -5.01 19.42 -2.31
CA VAL A 161 -5.39 20.27 -1.18
C VAL A 161 -4.17 20.57 -0.33
N TYR A 162 -3.79 21.84 -0.25
CA TYR A 162 -2.73 22.34 0.62
C TYR A 162 -3.34 22.79 1.96
N ILE A 163 -2.82 22.24 3.04
CA ILE A 163 -3.23 22.56 4.41
C ILE A 163 -2.06 23.27 5.11
N SER A 164 -2.39 24.26 5.93
CA SER A 164 -1.43 24.96 6.79
C SER A 164 -0.94 24.06 7.93
N TRP A 165 0.09 24.50 8.65
CA TRP A 165 0.55 23.77 9.83
C TRP A 165 -0.52 23.74 10.94
N GLU A 166 -1.24 24.85 11.11
CA GLU A 166 -2.28 25.03 12.11
C GLU A 166 -3.56 24.25 11.78
N GLY A 167 -3.81 23.97 10.50
CA GLY A 167 -5.03 23.31 10.00
C GLY A 167 -4.96 21.78 9.91
N ARG A 168 -3.90 21.14 10.39
CA ARG A 168 -3.62 19.71 10.19
C ARG A 168 -4.64 18.72 10.80
N GLU A 169 -5.52 19.18 11.68
CA GLU A 169 -6.61 18.38 12.26
C GLU A 169 -7.86 18.30 11.36
N VAL A 170 -7.77 18.83 10.14
CA VAL A 170 -8.83 18.80 9.13
C VAL A 170 -9.29 17.37 8.81
N GLN A 171 -10.60 17.19 8.69
CA GLN A 171 -11.21 15.92 8.27
C GLN A 171 -11.50 15.92 6.77
N PHE A 172 -11.01 14.91 6.06
CA PHE A 172 -11.33 14.70 4.65
C PHE A 172 -12.50 13.73 4.50
N VAL A 173 -13.52 14.16 3.75
CA VAL A 173 -14.67 13.33 3.36
C VAL A 173 -14.66 13.19 1.85
N THR A 174 -14.57 11.97 1.32
CA THR A 174 -14.43 11.75 -0.12
C THR A 174 -15.53 10.83 -0.65
N SER A 175 -15.97 11.09 -1.89
CA SER A 175 -16.97 10.28 -2.59
C SER A 175 -16.78 10.40 -4.10
N LYS A 176 -16.74 9.28 -4.82
CA LYS A 176 -16.70 9.22 -6.30
C LYS A 176 -15.63 10.12 -6.93
N SER A 177 -14.50 10.27 -6.27
CA SER A 177 -13.41 11.17 -6.66
C SER A 177 -12.13 10.36 -6.85
N SER A 178 -11.24 10.83 -7.71
CA SER A 178 -9.96 10.18 -8.00
C SER A 178 -8.80 11.17 -8.08
N GLU A 179 -7.56 10.68 -7.99
CA GLU A 179 -6.34 11.51 -8.04
C GLU A 179 -6.37 12.62 -6.96
N MET A 180 -6.72 12.22 -5.73
CA MET A 180 -6.83 13.11 -4.58
C MET A 180 -5.55 13.10 -3.75
N ASN A 181 -4.94 14.27 -3.57
CA ASN A 181 -3.71 14.43 -2.84
C ASN A 181 -3.87 15.54 -1.80
N VAL A 182 -3.28 15.34 -0.62
CA VAL A 182 -3.16 16.36 0.43
C VAL A 182 -1.69 16.70 0.63
N ALA A 183 -1.38 17.99 0.67
CA ALA A 183 -0.05 18.50 0.94
C ALA A 183 -0.07 19.32 2.24
N PHE A 184 0.88 19.06 3.13
CA PHE A 184 1.01 19.75 4.41
C PHE A 184 2.48 19.92 4.79
N PRO A 185 2.85 20.98 5.54
CA PRO A 185 4.24 21.25 5.90
C PRO A 185 4.80 20.17 6.84
N GLN A 186 6.08 19.82 6.68
CA GLN A 186 6.74 18.79 7.50
C GLN A 186 6.92 19.18 8.97
N GLY A 187 6.92 20.49 9.25
CA GLY A 187 7.12 21.05 10.59
C GLY A 187 6.57 22.48 10.68
N ALA A 188 6.46 22.99 11.91
CA ALA A 188 6.07 24.37 12.17
C ALA A 188 7.06 25.34 11.49
N GLY A 189 6.57 26.17 10.56
CA GLY A 189 7.39 27.13 9.82
C GLY A 189 8.31 26.52 8.75
N SER A 190 8.09 25.26 8.37
CA SER A 190 8.80 24.59 7.27
C SER A 190 8.22 25.03 5.92
N ASP A 191 9.09 25.37 4.96
CA ASP A 191 8.71 25.58 3.56
C ASP A 191 8.58 24.24 2.79
N ASP A 192 9.08 23.14 3.37
CA ASP A 192 8.98 21.81 2.79
C ASP A 192 7.60 21.19 3.07
N TYR A 193 6.87 20.92 1.98
CA TYR A 193 5.57 20.23 2.00
C TYR A 193 5.73 18.74 1.72
N VAL A 194 5.04 17.93 2.52
CA VAL A 194 4.86 16.51 2.27
C VAL A 194 3.52 16.30 1.57
N GLU A 195 3.54 15.65 0.41
CA GLU A 195 2.34 15.26 -0.33
C GLU A 195 1.99 13.80 -0.06
N LYS A 196 0.71 13.55 0.25
CA LYS A 196 0.16 12.21 0.52
C LYS A 196 -1.11 11.96 -0.31
N PRO A 197 -1.24 10.81 -0.97
CA PRO A 197 -2.47 10.45 -1.66
C PRO A 197 -3.57 10.07 -0.66
N ILE A 198 -4.83 10.39 -0.97
CA ILE A 198 -6.00 9.90 -0.25
C ILE A 198 -6.48 8.61 -0.94
N PRO A 199 -6.63 7.48 -0.21
CA PRO A 199 -7.14 6.24 -0.79
C PRO A 199 -8.51 6.41 -1.45
N GLU A 200 -8.66 5.83 -2.64
CA GLU A 200 -9.89 5.89 -3.45
C GLU A 200 -10.52 4.51 -3.72
N GLN A 201 -9.82 3.41 -3.38
CA GLN A 201 -10.30 2.05 -3.55
C GLN A 201 -10.52 1.37 -2.20
N PHE A 202 -11.61 0.62 -2.08
CA PHE A 202 -12.01 -0.10 -0.86
C PHE A 202 -12.26 -1.57 -1.17
N VAL A 203 -11.89 -2.46 -0.24
CA VAL A 203 -12.26 -3.88 -0.26
C VAL A 203 -13.38 -4.10 0.74
N HIS A 204 -14.42 -4.79 0.31
CA HIS A 204 -15.58 -5.12 1.14
C HIS A 204 -15.67 -6.63 1.35
N LYS A 205 -15.93 -7.06 2.58
CA LYS A 205 -16.11 -8.48 2.94
C LYS A 205 -17.37 -8.65 3.78
N ILE A 206 -18.15 -9.69 3.47
CA ILE A 206 -19.23 -10.14 4.35
C ILE A 206 -18.58 -10.95 5.47
N THR A 207 -18.83 -10.55 6.72
CA THR A 207 -18.32 -11.21 7.92
C THR A 207 -19.29 -12.28 8.41
N ASP A 208 -18.83 -13.15 9.31
CA ASP A 208 -19.62 -14.28 9.82
C ASP A 208 -20.87 -13.86 10.60
N ASP A 209 -20.89 -12.62 11.10
CA ASP A 209 -22.06 -11.98 11.74
C ASP A 209 -23.03 -11.35 10.73
N LEU A 210 -22.83 -11.60 9.43
CA LEU A 210 -23.60 -11.04 8.31
C LEU A 210 -23.50 -9.50 8.18
N SER A 211 -22.51 -8.87 8.80
CA SER A 211 -22.17 -7.46 8.55
C SER A 211 -21.21 -7.30 7.37
N ILE A 212 -20.94 -6.06 6.96
CA ILE A 212 -20.01 -5.73 5.88
C ILE A 212 -18.83 -4.96 6.48
N SER A 213 -17.63 -5.55 6.42
CA SER A 213 -16.38 -4.85 6.71
C SER A 213 -15.88 -4.16 5.45
N SER A 214 -15.31 -2.95 5.61
CA SER A 214 -14.72 -2.18 4.51
C SER A 214 -13.34 -1.69 4.91
N ASP A 215 -12.33 -2.06 4.12
CA ASP A 215 -10.94 -1.65 4.33
C ASP A 215 -10.48 -0.79 3.16
N ALA A 216 -9.82 0.34 3.44
CA ALA A 216 -9.22 1.17 2.40
C ALA A 216 -7.96 0.48 1.86
N ILE A 217 -7.78 0.48 0.55
CA ILE A 217 -6.53 0.05 -0.08
C ILE A 217 -5.58 1.23 -0.08
N GLU A 218 -4.56 1.18 0.78
CA GLU A 218 -3.47 2.13 0.68
C GLU A 218 -2.70 1.87 -0.63
N LEU A 219 -2.80 2.81 -1.55
CA LEU A 219 -1.83 2.97 -2.62
C LEU A 219 -0.54 3.45 -1.94
N THR A 220 0.25 2.54 -1.38
CA THR A 220 1.65 2.86 -1.09
C THR A 220 2.26 3.24 -2.44
N PRO A 221 2.67 4.51 -2.68
CA PRO A 221 3.58 4.76 -3.78
C PRO A 221 4.77 3.81 -3.58
N PRO A 222 5.32 3.21 -4.64
CA PRO A 222 6.51 2.38 -4.49
C PRO A 222 7.51 3.21 -3.70
N THR A 223 7.89 2.74 -2.52
CA THR A 223 8.86 3.41 -1.67
C THR A 223 10.03 3.79 -2.55
N LEU A 224 10.27 5.09 -2.75
CA LEU A 224 11.51 5.56 -3.33
C LEU A 224 12.58 5.13 -2.35
N VAL A 225 13.18 3.98 -2.62
CA VAL A 225 14.39 3.54 -1.96
C VAL A 225 15.42 4.61 -2.31
N VAL A 226 15.71 5.49 -1.36
CA VAL A 226 16.92 6.31 -1.42
C VAL A 226 18.07 5.32 -1.32
N VAL A 227 18.50 4.82 -2.47
CA VAL A 227 19.75 4.12 -2.62
C VAL A 227 20.81 5.21 -2.60
N GLU A 228 21.49 5.35 -1.46
CA GLU A 228 22.78 6.01 -1.41
C GLU A 228 23.68 5.31 -2.45
N GLU A 229 24.17 6.09 -3.41
CA GLU A 229 24.87 5.59 -4.60
C GLU A 229 26.20 4.93 -4.19
N GLN A 230 26.16 3.62 -3.90
CA GLN A 230 27.35 2.77 -3.87
C GLN A 230 27.72 2.33 -5.30
N PRO A 231 29.01 2.22 -5.63
CA PRO A 231 29.47 2.04 -7.01
C PRO A 231 28.99 0.71 -7.58
N THR A 232 28.74 0.71 -8.89
CA THR A 232 28.24 -0.39 -9.74
C THR A 232 28.64 -1.81 -9.31
N PRO A 233 27.70 -2.78 -9.31
CA PRO A 233 27.98 -4.14 -8.92
C PRO A 233 28.78 -4.87 -10.01
N VAL A 234 29.89 -5.48 -9.61
CA VAL A 234 30.43 -6.65 -10.29
C VAL A 234 29.43 -7.78 -10.01
N GLU A 235 28.93 -8.44 -11.06
CA GLU A 235 28.10 -9.64 -10.90
C GLU A 235 28.88 -10.69 -10.11
N ASP A 236 28.49 -10.92 -8.86
CA ASP A 236 28.85 -12.14 -8.14
C ASP A 236 27.91 -13.29 -8.56
N PRO A 237 28.42 -14.52 -8.68
CA PRO A 237 27.66 -15.66 -9.15
C PRO A 237 26.50 -16.02 -8.20
N PRO A 238 25.47 -16.76 -8.66
CA PRO A 238 24.26 -17.00 -7.90
C PRO A 238 24.56 -17.89 -6.68
N GLY A 239 24.86 -17.24 -5.55
CA GLY A 239 24.94 -17.89 -4.25
C GLY A 239 23.54 -18.25 -3.73
N PRO A 240 23.42 -19.30 -2.90
CA PRO A 240 22.15 -19.68 -2.29
C PRO A 240 21.63 -18.53 -1.42
N ARG A 241 20.33 -18.21 -1.55
CA ARG A 241 19.65 -17.19 -0.73
C ARG A 241 19.58 -17.68 0.73
N THR A 242 20.58 -17.33 1.53
CA THR A 242 20.63 -17.68 2.96
C THR A 242 19.67 -16.82 3.78
N LEU A 243 19.16 -17.37 4.89
CA LEU A 243 18.20 -16.66 5.77
C LEU A 243 18.76 -15.37 6.38
N ILE A 244 20.07 -15.34 6.65
CA ILE A 244 20.84 -14.18 7.10
C ILE A 244 22.15 -14.10 6.31
N SER A 245 22.78 -12.93 6.26
CA SER A 245 24.07 -12.74 5.58
C SER A 245 25.23 -13.33 6.39
N LEU A 246 26.37 -13.58 5.72
CA LEU A 246 27.61 -14.01 6.38
C LEU A 246 28.05 -13.00 7.46
N GLU A 247 27.97 -11.71 7.14
CA GLU A 247 28.29 -10.63 8.08
C GLU A 247 27.38 -10.66 9.32
N GLN A 248 26.06 -10.85 9.12
CA GLN A 248 25.11 -10.95 10.23
C GLN A 248 25.40 -12.18 11.10
N LEU A 249 25.78 -13.32 10.51
CA LEU A 249 26.19 -14.51 11.27
C LEU A 249 27.46 -14.26 12.08
N GLU A 250 28.45 -13.59 11.51
CA GLU A 250 29.68 -13.21 12.22
C GLU A 250 29.38 -12.26 13.39
N GLN A 251 28.50 -11.28 13.20
CA GLN A 251 28.04 -10.39 14.27
C GLN A 251 27.33 -11.16 15.38
N VAL A 252 26.49 -12.15 15.04
CA VAL A 252 25.84 -13.05 16.03
C VAL A 252 26.88 -13.90 16.77
N HIS A 253 27.92 -14.38 16.09
CA HIS A 253 28.99 -15.15 16.72
C HIS A 253 29.93 -14.29 17.59
N ALA A 254 30.10 -13.01 17.25
CA ALA A 254 30.95 -12.08 17.98
C ALA A 254 30.36 -11.57 19.31
N ALA A 255 29.08 -11.83 19.59
CA ALA A 255 28.45 -11.38 20.82
C ALA A 255 29.00 -12.11 22.07
N ALA A 256 29.20 -11.35 23.15
CA ALA A 256 29.90 -11.81 24.36
C ALA A 256 28.99 -12.62 25.30
N SER A 257 27.67 -12.52 25.15
CA SER A 257 26.70 -13.23 25.99
C SER A 257 25.57 -13.86 25.18
N ALA A 258 24.94 -14.90 25.73
CA ALA A 258 23.80 -15.56 25.07
C ALA A 258 22.62 -14.59 24.82
N ALA A 259 22.40 -13.62 25.72
CA ALA A 259 21.37 -12.60 25.57
C ALA A 259 21.67 -11.66 24.40
N GLU A 260 22.90 -11.19 24.30
CA GLU A 260 23.35 -10.33 23.19
C GLU A 260 23.31 -11.07 21.85
N ARG A 261 23.61 -12.37 21.83
CA ARG A 261 23.46 -13.21 20.63
C ARG A 261 22.00 -13.33 20.19
N ALA A 262 21.07 -13.50 21.12
CA ALA A 262 19.64 -13.56 20.82
C ALA A 262 19.11 -12.22 20.27
N GLU A 263 19.58 -11.09 20.82
CA GLU A 263 19.26 -9.76 20.32
C GLU A 263 19.78 -9.52 18.89
N ARG A 264 21.05 -9.85 18.64
CA ARG A 264 21.64 -9.72 17.28
C ARG A 264 20.95 -10.63 16.27
N LEU A 265 20.58 -11.85 16.67
CA LEU A 265 19.84 -12.78 15.81
C LEU A 265 18.42 -12.26 15.53
N THR A 266 17.75 -11.71 16.54
CA THR A 266 16.41 -11.10 16.40
C THR A 266 16.44 -9.96 15.38
N SER A 267 17.46 -9.09 15.47
CA SER A 267 17.69 -8.01 14.50
C SER A 267 18.03 -8.54 13.11
N ALA A 268 18.88 -9.57 12.99
CA ALA A 268 19.24 -10.17 11.71
C ALA A 268 18.06 -10.85 11.00
N LEU A 269 17.13 -11.44 11.76
CA LEU A 269 15.89 -12.04 11.25
C LEU A 269 14.77 -11.01 11.00
N GLY A 270 14.98 -9.73 11.31
CA GLY A 270 13.99 -8.67 11.13
C GLY A 270 12.77 -8.78 12.06
N VAL A 271 12.91 -9.42 13.21
CA VAL A 271 11.81 -9.67 14.16
C VAL A 271 11.73 -8.54 15.19
N GLN A 272 10.63 -7.80 15.23
CA GLN A 272 10.46 -6.69 16.19
C GLN A 272 9.73 -7.10 17.49
N HIS A 273 9.18 -8.31 17.56
CA HIS A 273 8.24 -8.73 18.62
C HIS A 273 8.68 -9.97 19.41
N TYR A 274 10.00 -10.24 19.50
CA TYR A 274 10.56 -11.42 20.16
C TYR A 274 9.98 -11.72 21.56
N PRO A 275 9.89 -10.77 22.52
CA PRO A 275 9.41 -11.08 23.87
C PRO A 275 7.88 -11.13 24.01
N VAL A 276 7.13 -10.58 23.06
CA VAL A 276 5.67 -10.37 23.19
C VAL A 276 4.86 -11.39 22.38
N ASN A 277 5.45 -11.92 21.31
CA ASN A 277 4.78 -12.81 20.38
C ASN A 277 5.34 -14.24 20.50
N PRO A 278 4.61 -15.19 21.11
CA PRO A 278 5.04 -16.58 21.26
C PRO A 278 5.47 -17.32 19.98
N ARG A 279 4.94 -16.94 18.81
CA ARG A 279 5.26 -17.57 17.50
C ARG A 279 6.62 -17.11 17.03
N THR A 280 6.87 -15.80 17.10
CA THR A 280 8.19 -15.24 16.78
C THR A 280 9.23 -15.64 17.82
N CYS A 281 8.86 -15.72 19.10
CA CYS A 281 9.75 -16.21 20.16
C CYS A 281 10.22 -17.64 19.87
N VAL A 282 9.27 -18.57 19.68
CA VAL A 282 9.56 -19.98 19.41
C VAL A 282 10.36 -20.17 18.12
N TRP A 283 10.08 -19.38 17.08
CA TRP A 283 10.83 -19.42 15.83
C TRP A 283 12.27 -18.91 15.99
N VAL A 284 12.47 -17.77 16.65
CA VAL A 284 13.80 -17.22 16.92
C VAL A 284 14.60 -18.16 17.84
N ASP A 285 13.97 -18.75 18.86
CA ASP A 285 14.61 -19.72 19.76
C ASP A 285 15.03 -20.99 19.01
N PHE A 286 14.22 -21.44 18.04
CA PHE A 286 14.57 -22.54 17.16
C PHE A 286 15.80 -22.20 16.30
N CYS A 287 15.81 -21.05 15.63
CA CYS A 287 16.96 -20.58 14.86
C CYS A 287 18.21 -20.41 15.73
N PHE A 288 18.05 -19.91 16.95
CA PHE A 288 19.12 -19.75 17.93
C PHE A 288 19.71 -21.11 18.35
N GLY A 289 18.86 -22.10 18.58
CA GLY A 289 19.28 -23.48 18.87
C GLY A 289 20.09 -24.11 17.74
N VAL A 290 19.65 -23.93 16.49
CA VAL A 290 20.36 -24.43 15.30
C VAL A 290 21.74 -23.79 15.16
N LEU A 291 21.84 -22.47 15.35
CA LEU A 291 23.13 -21.77 15.28
C LEU A 291 24.09 -22.14 16.42
N ASN A 292 23.58 -22.30 17.65
CA ASN A 292 24.42 -22.77 18.76
C ASN A 292 24.90 -24.20 18.53
N PHE A 293 24.06 -25.11 18.04
CA PHE A 293 24.48 -26.46 17.66
C PHE A 293 25.57 -26.40 16.57
N ALA A 294 25.35 -25.60 15.52
CA ALA A 294 26.30 -25.44 14.43
C ALA A 294 27.68 -24.98 14.93
N ARG A 295 27.72 -24.01 15.86
CA ARG A 295 28.96 -23.46 16.42
C ARG A 295 29.61 -24.35 17.48
N ASP A 296 28.84 -24.79 18.47
CA ASP A 296 29.36 -25.33 19.73
C ASP A 296 29.50 -26.86 19.73
N GLU A 297 28.61 -27.58 19.05
CA GLU A 297 28.60 -29.05 19.02
C GLU A 297 29.13 -29.62 17.70
N ALA A 298 28.69 -29.05 16.58
CA ALA A 298 29.04 -29.52 15.25
C ALA A 298 30.34 -28.89 14.72
N HIS A 299 30.72 -27.72 15.24
CA HIS A 299 31.87 -26.90 14.81
C HIS A 299 31.90 -26.69 13.29
N LEU A 300 30.75 -26.32 12.72
CA LEU A 300 30.58 -26.10 11.29
C LEU A 300 31.21 -24.77 10.86
N PRO A 301 31.82 -24.70 9.66
CA PRO A 301 32.22 -23.43 9.08
C PRO A 301 31.00 -22.53 8.81
N PRO A 302 31.17 -21.19 8.76
CA PRO A 302 30.07 -20.23 8.62
C PRO A 302 29.14 -20.53 7.42
N GLU A 303 29.69 -20.93 6.28
CA GLU A 303 28.92 -21.28 5.08
C GLU A 303 27.98 -22.47 5.33
N LYS A 304 28.46 -23.51 6.02
CA LYS A 304 27.65 -24.68 6.38
C LYS A 304 26.65 -24.36 7.49
N ALA A 305 26.97 -23.43 8.40
CA ALA A 305 26.04 -22.97 9.42
C ALA A 305 24.86 -22.19 8.81
N LEU A 306 25.12 -21.32 7.82
CA LEU A 306 24.07 -20.63 7.06
C LEU A 306 23.20 -21.61 6.26
N ALA A 307 23.83 -22.59 5.62
CA ALA A 307 23.13 -23.64 4.90
C ALA A 307 22.20 -24.45 5.81
N LEU A 308 22.72 -24.85 6.99
CA LEU A 308 21.96 -25.57 7.99
C LEU A 308 20.80 -24.73 8.54
N LEU A 309 21.02 -23.44 8.83
CA LEU A 309 19.98 -22.53 9.30
C LEU A 309 18.86 -22.36 8.26
N THR A 310 19.24 -22.23 6.99
CA THR A 310 18.27 -22.08 5.89
C THR A 310 17.44 -23.34 5.72
N LEU A 311 18.09 -24.52 5.69
CA LEU A 311 17.42 -25.82 5.67
C LEU A 311 16.48 -25.99 6.87
N ALA A 312 16.95 -25.63 8.07
CA ALA A 312 16.18 -25.71 9.30
C ALA A 312 14.92 -24.84 9.23
N HIS A 313 15.02 -23.61 8.72
CA HIS A 313 13.90 -22.70 8.55
C HIS A 313 12.87 -23.22 7.54
N GLU A 314 13.31 -23.81 6.43
CA GLU A 314 12.40 -24.42 5.45
C GLU A 314 11.61 -25.59 6.05
N VAL A 315 12.29 -26.46 6.80
CA VAL A 315 11.65 -27.60 7.49
C VAL A 315 10.70 -27.12 8.59
N TYR A 316 11.08 -26.08 9.34
CA TYR A 316 10.21 -25.45 10.33
C TYR A 316 8.94 -24.87 9.68
N THR A 317 9.10 -24.17 8.56
CA THR A 317 7.99 -23.54 7.84
C THR A 317 7.04 -24.60 7.31
N PHE A 318 7.55 -25.63 6.63
CA PHE A 318 6.73 -26.75 6.17
C PHE A 318 6.00 -27.46 7.31
N ALA A 319 6.67 -27.69 8.43
CA ALA A 319 6.07 -28.35 9.59
C ALA A 319 4.93 -27.56 10.24
N THR A 320 4.94 -26.23 10.11
CA THR A 320 4.06 -25.29 10.81
C THR A 320 3.07 -24.57 9.90
N ASP A 321 3.06 -24.87 8.60
CA ASP A 321 2.10 -24.40 7.61
C ASP A 321 0.98 -25.45 7.43
N PRO A 322 -0.31 -25.09 7.61
CA PRO A 322 -1.40 -26.03 7.33
C PRO A 322 -1.49 -26.37 5.83
N PHE A 323 -1.97 -27.57 5.48
CA PHE A 323 -2.22 -27.92 4.08
C PHE A 323 -3.17 -26.91 3.45
N SER A 324 -2.68 -26.10 2.51
CA SER A 324 -3.51 -25.20 1.70
C SER A 324 -4.60 -25.99 0.98
N ILE A 325 -5.84 -25.94 1.47
CA ILE A 325 -7.00 -26.28 0.63
C ILE A 325 -7.14 -25.12 -0.36
N ASN A 326 -6.64 -25.37 -1.58
CA ASN A 326 -6.55 -24.49 -2.73
C ASN A 326 -5.45 -23.43 -2.66
N GLY A 327 -4.52 -23.55 -3.60
CA GLY A 327 -3.30 -22.77 -3.70
C GLY A 327 -3.54 -21.27 -3.82
N ASP A 328 -3.04 -20.54 -2.84
CA ASP A 328 -2.37 -19.26 -3.03
C ASP A 328 -1.15 -19.25 -2.09
N SER A 329 0.05 -19.34 -2.67
CA SER A 329 1.30 -19.21 -1.92
C SER A 329 1.41 -17.76 -1.43
N SER A 330 1.24 -17.55 -0.13
CA SER A 330 1.32 -16.23 0.48
C SER A 330 2.49 -16.16 1.48
N VAL A 331 3.39 -15.23 1.17
CA VAL A 331 4.24 -14.41 2.03
C VAL A 331 4.26 -14.77 3.53
N SER A 332 5.48 -14.99 4.03
CA SER A 332 5.85 -15.24 5.44
C SER A 332 5.04 -14.41 6.44
N LYS A 333 3.99 -15.01 7.02
CA LYS A 333 3.11 -14.42 8.06
C LYS A 333 3.77 -14.35 9.45
N ILE A 334 5.08 -14.13 9.52
CA ILE A 334 5.82 -14.06 10.79
C ILE A 334 5.89 -12.61 11.32
N SER A 335 5.68 -11.62 10.45
CA SER A 335 5.76 -10.20 10.80
C SER A 335 4.39 -9.52 10.68
N GLU A 336 3.56 -9.65 11.72
CA GLU A 336 2.43 -8.73 11.95
C GLU A 336 2.90 -7.57 12.85
N PRO A 337 2.60 -6.30 12.52
CA PRO A 337 2.95 -5.16 13.34
C PRO A 337 1.96 -4.98 14.51
N VAL A 338 2.46 -4.52 15.67
CA VAL A 338 1.66 -4.06 16.83
C VAL A 338 2.14 -2.66 17.25
N PRO A 339 1.25 -1.79 17.77
CA PRO A 339 1.49 -0.34 17.93
C PRO A 339 2.59 0.01 18.92
N GLN A 340 3.18 1.19 18.72
CA GLN A 340 4.19 1.80 19.58
C GLN A 340 3.69 1.96 21.03
N ASN A 341 4.51 1.52 21.99
CA ASN A 341 4.24 1.65 23.42
C ASN A 341 4.15 3.12 23.86
N ALA A 342 3.08 3.44 24.57
CA ALA A 342 2.93 4.67 25.33
C ALA A 342 3.82 4.64 26.60
N GLU A 343 4.51 5.75 26.83
CA GLU A 343 5.18 6.04 28.09
C GLU A 343 4.16 6.10 29.24
N SER A 344 4.60 5.63 30.39
CA SER A 344 3.86 5.55 31.64
C SER A 344 3.45 6.93 32.16
N HIS A 345 2.16 7.20 32.22
CA HIS A 345 1.57 8.14 33.17
C HIS A 345 0.51 7.40 34.01
N GLU A 346 0.81 7.26 35.29
CA GLU A 346 -0.14 6.86 36.34
C GLU A 346 -1.18 7.97 36.49
N ASP A 347 -2.44 7.63 36.22
CA ASP A 347 -3.69 8.17 36.80
C ASP A 347 -4.82 8.17 35.76
N ALA A 348 -5.60 7.08 35.70
CA ALA A 348 -7.00 7.11 35.27
C ALA A 348 -7.70 5.76 35.56
N GLU A 349 -8.93 5.86 36.04
CA GLU A 349 -9.83 4.80 36.52
C GLU A 349 -9.97 3.56 35.61
N THR A 350 -10.12 2.42 36.28
CA THR A 350 -10.26 1.07 35.71
C THR A 350 -11.65 0.85 35.09
N ALA A 351 -11.71 0.74 33.76
CA ALA A 351 -12.87 0.19 33.03
C ALA A 351 -12.75 -1.35 32.90
N PRO A 352 -13.86 -2.11 32.84
CA PRO A 352 -13.83 -3.57 32.95
C PRO A 352 -13.30 -4.21 31.66
N VAL A 353 -12.23 -5.00 31.81
CA VAL A 353 -11.76 -5.92 30.78
C VAL A 353 -12.81 -7.01 30.59
N THR A 354 -13.54 -6.99 29.48
CA THR A 354 -14.43 -8.09 29.10
C THR A 354 -13.65 -9.07 28.23
N THR A 355 -13.09 -10.11 28.86
CA THR A 355 -12.60 -11.30 28.14
C THR A 355 -13.78 -12.04 27.52
N ILE A 356 -13.94 -11.97 26.21
CA ILE A 356 -14.84 -12.86 25.46
C ILE A 356 -14.16 -14.24 25.39
N PRO A 357 -14.81 -15.35 25.78
CA PRO A 357 -14.27 -16.68 25.54
C PRO A 357 -14.21 -16.91 24.03
N THR A 358 -13.00 -17.06 23.49
CA THR A 358 -12.80 -17.47 22.09
C THR A 358 -13.45 -18.84 21.89
N PRO A 359 -14.35 -19.03 20.90
CA PRO A 359 -14.83 -20.35 20.55
C PRO A 359 -13.62 -21.23 20.17
N GLU A 360 -13.49 -22.41 20.76
CA GLU A 360 -12.45 -23.38 20.40
C GLU A 360 -12.69 -23.88 18.95
N ILE A 361 -12.26 -23.10 17.95
CA ILE A 361 -12.02 -23.65 16.62
C ILE A 361 -10.67 -24.37 16.71
N ARG A 362 -10.69 -25.60 17.22
CA ARG A 362 -9.56 -26.51 17.06
C ARG A 362 -9.48 -26.84 15.58
N VAL A 363 -8.54 -26.22 14.88
CA VAL A 363 -8.12 -26.69 13.56
C VAL A 363 -7.79 -28.18 13.69
N ASP A 364 -8.39 -29.01 12.83
CA ASP A 364 -8.28 -30.46 12.86
C ASP A 364 -6.80 -30.88 12.94
N PRO A 365 -6.40 -31.77 13.87
CA PRO A 365 -5.03 -32.27 13.96
C PRO A 365 -4.42 -32.77 12.64
N ASP A 366 -5.28 -33.21 11.71
CA ASP A 366 -4.92 -33.72 10.39
C ASP A 366 -4.64 -32.61 9.34
N ALA A 367 -4.79 -31.34 9.71
CA ALA A 367 -4.53 -30.20 8.83
C ALA A 367 -3.03 -29.87 8.67
N TYR A 368 -2.12 -30.56 9.37
CA TYR A 368 -0.68 -30.33 9.33
C TYR A 368 0.09 -31.58 8.91
N PRO A 369 1.30 -31.45 8.33
CA PRO A 369 2.12 -32.59 7.98
C PRO A 369 2.40 -33.52 9.16
N SER A 370 2.37 -34.83 8.89
CA SER A 370 2.72 -35.85 9.89
C SER A 370 4.23 -35.81 10.22
N VAL A 371 4.63 -36.42 11.33
CA VAL A 371 6.05 -36.50 11.73
C VAL A 371 6.87 -37.16 10.63
N GLU A 372 6.32 -38.21 10.02
CA GLU A 372 6.93 -38.94 8.92
C GLU A 372 7.10 -38.04 7.69
N ALA A 373 6.09 -37.25 7.32
CA ALA A 373 6.17 -36.35 6.17
C ALA A 373 7.22 -35.24 6.37
N VAL A 374 7.31 -34.65 7.58
CA VAL A 374 8.34 -33.66 7.90
C VAL A 374 9.73 -34.29 7.93
N TYR A 375 9.85 -35.52 8.45
CA TYR A 375 11.11 -36.24 8.48
C TYR A 375 11.62 -36.60 7.09
N GLU A 376 10.75 -37.07 6.19
CA GLU A 376 11.11 -37.34 4.78
C GLU A 376 11.60 -36.07 4.08
N GLN A 377 10.91 -34.93 4.27
CA GLN A 377 11.34 -33.67 3.68
C GLN A 377 12.71 -33.21 4.23
N PHE A 378 12.93 -33.34 5.53
CA PHE A 378 14.22 -33.04 6.16
C PHE A 378 15.33 -33.97 5.64
N HIS A 379 15.04 -35.27 5.56
CA HIS A 379 15.99 -36.28 5.09
C HIS A 379 16.39 -36.04 3.64
N GLU A 380 15.44 -35.71 2.77
CA GLU A 380 15.71 -35.38 1.36
C GLU A 380 16.56 -34.10 1.23
N LYS A 381 16.23 -33.04 1.96
CA LYS A 381 17.02 -31.79 1.94
C LYS A 381 18.46 -31.98 2.46
N ILE A 382 18.63 -32.77 3.52
CA ILE A 382 19.97 -33.09 4.05
C ILE A 382 20.75 -33.96 3.07
N ARG A 383 20.09 -34.91 2.42
CA ARG A 383 20.70 -35.78 1.40
C ARG A 383 21.21 -34.94 0.22
N GLN A 384 20.40 -33.99 -0.25
CA GLN A 384 20.78 -33.04 -1.29
C GLN A 384 21.97 -32.16 -0.86
N ALA A 385 21.95 -31.63 0.37
CA ALA A 385 23.04 -30.85 0.94
C ALA A 385 24.35 -31.66 1.18
N SER A 386 24.27 -33.00 1.15
CA SER A 386 25.40 -33.91 1.27
C SER A 386 25.97 -34.36 -0.09
N GLY A 387 25.37 -33.91 -1.21
CA GLY A 387 25.85 -34.20 -2.57
C GLY A 387 25.58 -35.62 -3.09
N VAL A 388 24.67 -36.37 -2.48
CA VAL A 388 24.33 -37.74 -2.91
C VAL A 388 23.21 -37.68 -3.95
N VAL A 389 23.53 -37.83 -5.23
CA VAL A 389 22.56 -37.87 -6.35
C VAL A 389 22.02 -39.30 -6.53
N SER A 390 20.70 -39.47 -6.69
CA SER A 390 20.07 -40.77 -7.00
C SER A 390 20.13 -41.07 -8.51
N GLU A 391 20.22 -42.35 -8.90
CA GLU A 391 20.23 -42.77 -10.32
C GLU A 391 18.96 -42.43 -11.12
N ASN A 392 17.90 -41.91 -10.48
CA ASN A 392 16.64 -41.55 -11.13
C ASN A 392 16.57 -40.10 -11.67
N ASP A 393 17.54 -39.22 -11.37
CA ASP A 393 17.50 -37.80 -11.75
C ASP A 393 18.23 -37.47 -13.06
N LYS A 394 18.31 -38.42 -14.01
CA LYS A 394 18.93 -38.15 -15.32
C LYS A 394 18.02 -37.41 -16.32
N ALA A 395 16.86 -36.93 -15.90
CA ALA A 395 15.90 -36.29 -16.80
C ALA A 395 15.13 -35.13 -16.16
N GLN A 396 15.82 -34.14 -15.58
CA GLN A 396 15.29 -32.78 -15.51
C GLN A 396 16.41 -31.77 -15.24
N ASP A 397 16.74 -30.99 -16.27
CA ASP A 397 17.52 -29.76 -16.13
C ASP A 397 16.76 -28.83 -15.16
N THR A 398 17.23 -28.78 -13.91
CA THR A 398 16.76 -27.81 -12.92
C THR A 398 17.99 -27.24 -12.23
N GLU A 399 18.28 -25.97 -12.55
CA GLU A 399 19.28 -25.14 -11.90
C GLU A 399 19.00 -25.07 -10.39
N THR A 400 19.59 -25.99 -9.62
CA THR A 400 19.55 -25.96 -8.15
C THR A 400 20.98 -25.64 -7.71
N PRO A 401 21.25 -24.49 -7.07
CA PRO A 401 22.60 -24.11 -6.70
C PRO A 401 23.11 -25.06 -5.59
N SER A 402 24.00 -25.99 -5.95
CA SER A 402 24.68 -26.85 -5.00
C SER A 402 25.58 -26.02 -4.08
N LEU A 403 25.55 -26.31 -2.77
CA LEU A 403 26.42 -25.68 -1.78
C LEU A 403 27.90 -25.85 -2.18
N PRO A 404 28.76 -24.81 -1.99
CA PRO A 404 30.17 -24.87 -2.38
C PRO A 404 30.95 -25.97 -1.65
N THR A 405 30.50 -26.40 -0.46
CA THR A 405 31.03 -27.58 0.25
C THR A 405 29.90 -28.43 0.84
N PRO A 406 29.74 -29.71 0.45
CA PRO A 406 28.70 -30.58 0.99
C PRO A 406 28.98 -30.98 2.46
N PHE A 407 27.92 -31.38 3.18
CA PHE A 407 28.06 -31.97 4.50
C PHE A 407 28.71 -33.36 4.42
N SER A 408 29.69 -33.62 5.29
CA SER A 408 30.30 -34.93 5.46
C SER A 408 29.33 -35.90 6.17
N PRO A 409 29.48 -37.22 6.00
CA PRO A 409 28.63 -38.21 6.68
C PRO A 409 28.60 -38.06 8.21
N MET A 410 29.70 -37.61 8.81
CA MET A 410 29.81 -37.36 10.25
C MET A 410 29.05 -36.10 10.68
N GLU A 411 29.07 -35.04 9.87
CA GLU A 411 28.25 -33.83 10.11
C GLU A 411 26.76 -34.16 9.97
N VAL A 412 26.38 -34.92 8.93
CA VAL A 412 25.00 -35.37 8.73
C VAL A 412 24.49 -36.18 9.90
N ALA A 413 25.26 -37.16 10.39
CA ALA A 413 24.87 -37.97 11.55
C ALA A 413 24.62 -37.12 12.80
N ARG A 414 25.46 -36.10 13.04
CA ARG A 414 25.29 -35.15 14.15
C ARG A 414 24.05 -34.28 13.97
N ILE A 415 23.83 -33.74 12.76
CA ILE A 415 22.65 -32.92 12.44
C ILE A 415 21.36 -33.73 12.63
N VAL A 416 21.29 -34.96 12.09
CA VAL A 416 20.13 -35.84 12.23
C VAL A 416 19.86 -36.16 13.71
N THR A 417 20.90 -36.44 14.49
CA THR A 417 20.79 -36.69 15.94
C THR A 417 20.25 -35.46 16.68
N PHE A 418 20.75 -34.27 16.35
CA PHE A 418 20.28 -33.01 16.92
C PHE A 418 18.81 -32.75 16.61
N PHE A 419 18.39 -32.80 15.35
CA PHE A 419 16.99 -32.57 14.97
C PHE A 419 16.04 -33.61 15.56
N THR A 420 16.45 -34.88 15.62
CA THR A 420 15.64 -35.97 16.20
C THR A 420 15.42 -35.76 17.71
N SER A 421 16.46 -35.35 18.43
CA SER A 421 16.41 -35.13 19.88
C SER A 421 15.79 -33.79 20.30
N THR A 422 15.70 -32.81 19.39
CA THR A 422 15.19 -31.46 19.67
C THR A 422 13.89 -31.17 18.93
N PHE A 423 13.96 -30.88 17.64
CA PHE A 423 12.86 -30.42 16.81
C PHE A 423 11.76 -31.49 16.66
N PHE A 424 12.10 -32.70 16.20
CA PHE A 424 11.11 -33.76 15.97
C PHE A 424 10.46 -34.26 17.25
N ARG A 425 11.21 -34.32 18.36
CA ARG A 425 10.68 -34.67 19.69
C ARG A 425 9.56 -33.71 20.11
N HIS A 426 9.67 -32.44 19.74
CA HIS A 426 8.74 -31.36 20.13
C HIS A 426 7.86 -30.86 18.97
N LEU A 427 7.81 -31.58 17.84
CA LEU A 427 7.12 -31.14 16.61
C LEU A 427 5.67 -30.73 16.86
N ARG A 428 4.95 -31.52 17.67
CA ARG A 428 3.55 -31.22 18.01
C ARG A 428 3.39 -29.91 18.79
N ALA A 429 4.38 -29.51 19.60
CA ALA A 429 4.35 -28.25 20.31
C ALA A 429 4.54 -27.06 19.36
N TYR A 430 5.46 -27.17 18.38
CA TYR A 430 5.61 -26.18 17.32
C TYR A 430 4.32 -26.01 16.51
N GLN A 431 3.70 -27.12 16.11
CA GLN A 431 2.41 -27.10 15.41
C GLN A 431 1.29 -26.53 16.28
N TYR A 432 1.27 -26.81 17.57
CA TYR A 432 0.26 -26.29 18.50
C TYR A 432 0.26 -24.75 18.56
N VAL A 433 1.44 -24.13 18.61
CA VAL A 433 1.58 -22.66 18.66
C VAL A 433 1.08 -21.99 17.37
N SER A 434 1.14 -22.69 16.23
CA SER A 434 0.53 -22.25 14.96
C SER A 434 -0.97 -22.54 14.88
N ARG A 435 -1.45 -23.65 15.46
CA ARG A 435 -2.86 -24.07 15.50
C ARG A 435 -3.75 -23.19 16.36
N VAL A 436 -3.25 -22.76 17.51
CA VAL A 436 -4.07 -21.99 18.45
C VAL A 436 -4.17 -20.54 17.97
N GLN A 437 -5.39 -20.16 17.61
CA GLN A 437 -5.73 -18.76 17.38
C GLN A 437 -5.62 -18.02 18.71
N ARG A 438 -4.82 -16.95 18.75
CA ARG A 438 -4.67 -16.16 19.96
C ARG A 438 -5.97 -15.44 20.25
N SER A 439 -6.27 -15.30 21.53
CA SER A 439 -7.23 -14.30 22.00
C SER A 439 -6.71 -12.93 21.54
N SER A 440 -7.27 -12.41 20.46
CA SER A 440 -7.12 -11.01 20.12
C SER A 440 -7.88 -10.23 21.19
N ILE A 441 -7.19 -9.31 21.87
CA ILE A 441 -7.86 -8.35 22.72
C ILE A 441 -8.33 -7.25 21.77
N VAL A 442 -9.62 -7.25 21.44
CA VAL A 442 -10.25 -6.06 20.88
C VAL A 442 -10.31 -5.06 22.02
N ARG A 443 -9.43 -4.05 21.99
CA ARG A 443 -9.61 -2.87 22.82
C ARG A 443 -10.53 -1.92 22.07
N GLU A 444 -11.75 -1.80 22.56
CA GLU A 444 -12.54 -0.60 22.30
C GLU A 444 -11.83 0.55 23.00
N CYS A 445 -10.99 1.27 22.27
CA CYS A 445 -10.55 2.57 22.74
C CYS A 445 -11.74 3.52 22.54
N PRO A 446 -12.31 4.13 23.60
CA PRO A 446 -13.19 5.27 23.40
C PRO A 446 -12.32 6.35 22.74
N LEU A 447 -12.49 6.53 21.44
CA LEU A 447 -12.11 7.78 20.79
C LEU A 447 -12.98 8.84 21.46
N PRO A 448 -12.43 9.80 22.22
CA PRO A 448 -13.19 10.95 22.65
C PRO A 448 -13.57 11.70 21.38
N ILE A 449 -14.74 11.38 20.85
CA ILE A 449 -15.44 12.27 19.94
C ILE A 449 -15.87 13.39 20.89
N GLU A 450 -15.05 14.44 20.99
CA GLU A 450 -15.49 15.67 21.63
C GLU A 450 -16.79 16.07 20.92
N THR A 451 -17.91 15.79 21.57
CA THR A 451 -19.16 16.40 21.20
C THR A 451 -18.95 17.84 21.58
N PRO A 452 -18.90 18.79 20.63
CA PRO A 452 -18.62 20.18 20.97
C PRO A 452 -19.58 20.58 22.08
N LEU A 453 -19.04 21.11 23.19
CA LEU A 453 -19.84 21.56 24.32
C LEU A 453 -20.99 22.42 23.76
N PRO A 454 -22.25 22.16 24.15
CA PRO A 454 -23.35 23.00 23.72
C PRO A 454 -22.95 24.44 24.03
N PRO A 455 -23.08 25.38 23.07
CA PRO A 455 -22.65 26.74 23.27
C PRO A 455 -23.30 27.27 24.56
N PRO A 456 -22.55 27.99 25.42
CA PRO A 456 -23.12 28.56 26.63
C PRO A 456 -24.33 29.42 26.25
N SER A 457 -25.31 29.48 27.15
CA SER A 457 -26.53 30.21 26.86
C SER A 457 -26.21 31.66 26.50
N LEU A 458 -26.94 32.24 25.55
CA LEU A 458 -26.78 33.66 25.18
C LEU A 458 -26.95 34.63 26.38
N ALA A 459 -27.52 34.16 27.49
CA ALA A 459 -27.65 34.93 28.71
C ALA A 459 -26.31 35.08 29.47
N ASP A 460 -25.35 34.18 29.23
CA ASP A 460 -24.02 34.19 29.87
C ASP A 460 -22.95 34.86 28.98
N ALA A 461 -23.34 35.35 27.79
CA ALA A 461 -22.44 36.03 26.86
C ALA A 461 -22.14 37.46 27.36
N THR A 462 -20.97 37.65 27.94
CA THR A 462 -20.46 38.98 28.28
C THR A 462 -19.95 39.65 27.00
N LEU A 463 -20.51 40.80 26.62
CA LEU A 463 -19.98 41.63 25.53
C LEU A 463 -18.60 42.15 25.95
N GLN A 464 -17.52 41.58 25.42
CA GLN A 464 -16.20 42.22 25.49
C GLN A 464 -16.24 43.47 24.62
N THR A 465 -15.97 44.62 25.24
CA THR A 465 -15.74 45.88 24.54
C THR A 465 -14.37 45.87 23.88
N GLU A 466 -14.42 46.03 22.55
CA GLU A 466 -13.37 46.32 21.55
C GLU A 466 -12.40 45.20 21.15
#